data_AF-A0ABD1T077-F1
#
_entry.id   AF-A0ABD1T077-F1
#
_cell.length_a   1.000
_cell.length_b   1.000
_cell.length_c   1.000
_cell.angle_alpha   90.00
_cell.angle_beta   90.00
_cell.angle_gamma   90.00
#
_symmetry.space_group_name_H-M   'P 1'
#
loop_
_entity.id
_entity.type
_entity.pdbx_description
1 polymer ?
#
loop_
_entity_poly.entity_id
_entity_poly.type
_entity_poly.pdbx_seq_one_letter_code
_entity_poly.pdbx_strand_id
1 'polypeptide(L)'
;MSGREAIAAKGSNEEGELLSACINEVLEGENVREKLQRFMDPRLRKEYPMELAYSMAQLAKNCVAHDLNSRPTVADVFMVLSKLLSSSLDWDPSDDFQHSRSFGDGR
;
A
#
# COMPACT_ATOMS: atom_id res chain seq x y z
N MET A 1 24.44 14.28 -15.90
CA MET A 1 23.65 13.44 -14.99
C MET A 1 22.72 14.38 -14.25
N SER A 2 21.41 14.37 -14.52
CA SER A 2 20.46 15.26 -13.84
C SER A 2 19.91 14.52 -12.63
N GLY A 3 20.58 14.65 -11.48
CA GLY A 3 20.05 14.18 -10.20
C GLY A 3 19.24 15.32 -9.58
N ARG A 4 17.99 15.05 -9.20
CA ARG A 4 17.25 15.96 -8.32
C ARG A 4 17.77 15.81 -6.90
N GLU A 5 17.94 16.92 -6.20
CA GLU A 5 18.31 16.90 -4.78
C GLU A 5 17.21 16.24 -3.94
N ALA A 6 17.62 15.54 -2.89
CA ALA A 6 16.70 14.87 -1.99
C ALA A 6 15.98 15.91 -1.11
N ILE A 7 14.66 15.77 -0.96
CA ILE A 7 13.87 16.62 -0.08
C ILE A 7 14.33 16.37 1.37
N ALA A 8 14.95 17.36 1.97
CA ALA A 8 15.33 17.32 3.38
C ALA A 8 14.12 17.70 4.25
N ALA A 9 13.91 16.99 5.36
CA ALA A 9 12.82 17.25 6.31
C ALA A 9 12.92 18.61 7.04
N LYS A 10 13.86 19.49 6.64
CA LYS A 10 14.18 20.75 7.33
C LYS A 10 14.10 21.94 6.37
N GLY A 11 12.91 22.53 6.28
CA GLY A 11 12.76 23.97 6.13
C GLY A 11 12.94 24.60 4.74
N SER A 12 12.73 23.88 3.64
CA SER A 12 12.53 24.53 2.34
C SER A 12 11.03 24.55 2.00
N ASN A 13 10.55 25.72 1.57
CA ASN A 13 9.25 25.95 0.93
C ASN A 13 9.20 25.29 -0.46
N GLU A 14 9.68 24.05 -0.57
CA GLU A 14 9.71 23.27 -1.80
C GLU A 14 8.56 22.27 -1.76
N GLU A 15 7.74 22.32 -2.81
CA GLU A 15 6.43 21.67 -2.99
C GLU A 15 6.52 20.13 -3.13
N GLY A 16 7.22 19.47 -2.21
CA GLY A 16 7.44 18.03 -2.23
C GLY A 16 7.06 17.38 -0.92
N GLU A 17 6.02 16.55 -0.94
CA GLU A 17 5.64 15.72 0.20
C GLU A 17 6.57 14.52 0.32
N LEU A 18 6.96 14.18 1.56
CA LEU A 18 7.73 12.97 1.83
C LEU A 18 6.86 11.73 1.54
N LEU A 19 7.43 10.73 0.86
CA LEU A 19 6.73 9.46 0.60
C LEU A 19 6.22 8.79 1.87
N SER A 20 6.95 8.95 2.98
CA SER A 20 6.55 8.47 4.30
C SER A 20 5.27 9.13 4.81
N ALA A 21 5.11 10.43 4.60
CA ALA A 21 3.88 11.16 4.96
C ALA A 21 2.72 10.72 4.06
N CYS A 22 2.93 10.72 2.74
CA CYS A 22 1.92 10.35 1.75
C CYS A 22 1.33 8.95 2.01
N ILE A 23 2.19 7.94 2.21
CA ILE A 23 1.70 6.57 2.43
C ILE A 23 1.05 6.37 3.80
N ASN A 24 1.43 7.14 4.83
CA ASN A 24 0.75 7.13 6.11
C ASN A 24 -0.68 7.66 5.98
N GLU A 25 -0.88 8.75 5.26
CA GLU A 25 -2.21 9.32 5.01
C GLU A 25 -3.13 8.36 4.26
N VAL A 26 -2.57 7.54 3.36
CA VAL A 26 -3.33 6.49 2.64
C VAL A 26 -3.82 5.40 3.60
N LEU A 27 -2.99 4.99 4.56
CA LEU A 27 -3.21 3.79 5.39
C LEU A 27 -3.83 4.04 6.77
N GLU A 28 -3.97 5.30 7.19
CA GLU A 28 -4.49 5.68 8.52
C GLU A 28 -5.86 6.35 8.44
N GLY A 29 -6.62 6.40 9.55
CA GLY A 29 -7.93 7.07 9.60
C GLY A 29 -9.07 6.33 8.90
N GLU A 30 -10.07 7.06 8.42
CA GLU A 30 -11.26 6.49 7.77
C GLU A 30 -11.06 6.29 6.26
N ASN A 31 -11.92 5.47 5.64
CA ASN A 31 -11.96 5.25 4.19
C ASN A 31 -10.62 4.75 3.59
N VAL A 32 -9.81 4.03 4.38
CA VAL A 32 -8.51 3.47 3.97
C VAL A 32 -8.60 2.69 2.66
N ARG A 33 -9.67 1.88 2.50
CA ARG A 33 -9.90 1.12 1.26
C ARG A 33 -9.98 2.03 0.03
N GLU A 34 -10.74 3.12 0.11
CA GLU A 34 -10.92 4.05 -1.01
C GLU A 34 -9.66 4.86 -1.28
N LYS A 35 -8.98 5.31 -0.23
CA LYS A 35 -7.71 6.05 -0.35
C LYS A 35 -6.64 5.17 -0.99
N LEU A 36 -6.53 3.93 -0.55
CA LEU A 36 -5.60 2.98 -1.14
C LEU A 36 -5.96 2.70 -2.60
N GLN A 37 -7.25 2.48 -2.94
CA GLN A 37 -7.64 2.32 -4.34
C GLN A 37 -7.29 3.51 -5.24
N ARG A 38 -7.34 4.74 -4.71
CA ARG A 38 -6.93 5.95 -5.44
C ARG A 38 -5.41 6.08 -5.54
N PHE A 39 -4.68 5.53 -4.59
CA PHE A 39 -3.21 5.53 -4.55
C PHE A 39 -2.59 4.49 -5.50
N MET A 40 -3.27 3.36 -5.71
CA MET A 40 -2.80 2.28 -6.58
C MET A 40 -2.74 2.70 -8.07
N ASP A 41 -1.87 2.05 -8.86
CA ASP A 41 -1.72 2.34 -10.29
C ASP A 41 -3.07 2.20 -11.03
N PRO A 42 -3.60 3.28 -11.64
CA PRO A 42 -4.88 3.25 -12.35
C PRO A 42 -4.93 2.25 -13.48
N ARG A 43 -3.78 1.87 -14.05
CA ARG A 43 -3.69 0.88 -15.14
C ARG A 43 -4.00 -0.53 -14.67
N LEU A 44 -3.95 -0.80 -13.37
CA LEU A 44 -4.41 -2.06 -12.79
C LEU A 44 -5.93 -2.19 -12.79
N ARG A 45 -6.69 -1.11 -13.06
CA ARG A 45 -8.17 -1.13 -13.20
C ARG A 45 -8.92 -1.78 -12.03
N LYS A 46 -8.33 -1.75 -10.82
CA LYS A 46 -8.83 -2.45 -9.62
C LYS A 46 -8.91 -3.97 -9.78
N GLU A 47 -8.16 -4.54 -10.73
CA GLU A 47 -7.96 -5.97 -10.93
C GLU A 47 -6.82 -6.44 -10.01
N TYR A 48 -7.05 -6.33 -8.70
CA TYR A 48 -6.15 -6.87 -7.68
C TYR A 48 -6.94 -7.15 -6.39
N PRO A 49 -6.51 -8.15 -5.60
CA PRO A 49 -7.11 -8.42 -4.31
C PRO A 49 -6.79 -7.29 -3.34
N MET A 50 -7.83 -6.69 -2.76
CA MET A 50 -7.71 -5.51 -1.91
C MET A 50 -6.82 -5.76 -0.68
N GLU A 51 -6.93 -6.95 -0.07
CA GLU A 51 -6.14 -7.32 1.11
C GLU A 51 -4.65 -7.46 0.82
N LEU A 52 -4.29 -8.00 -0.36
CA LEU A 52 -2.88 -8.08 -0.75
C LEU A 52 -2.33 -6.69 -1.11
N ALA A 53 -3.14 -5.85 -1.75
CA ALA A 53 -2.76 -4.46 -2.00
C ALA A 53 -2.50 -3.70 -0.69
N TYR A 54 -3.36 -3.89 0.31
CA TYR A 54 -3.17 -3.30 1.65
C TYR A 54 -1.89 -3.80 2.31
N SER A 55 -1.66 -5.12 2.28
CA SER A 55 -0.46 -5.73 2.85
C SER A 55 0.82 -5.25 2.15
N MET A 56 0.80 -5.10 0.82
CA MET A 56 1.90 -4.53 0.03
C MET A 56 2.14 -3.07 0.41
N ALA A 57 1.09 -2.26 0.57
CA ALA A 57 1.21 -0.88 0.98
C ALA A 57 1.76 -0.74 2.41
N GLN A 58 1.37 -1.62 3.34
CA GLN A 58 1.92 -1.66 4.70
C GLN A 58 3.41 -1.99 4.70
N LEU A 59 3.85 -2.93 3.86
CA LEU A 59 5.27 -3.23 3.67
C LEU A 59 6.01 -2.00 3.14
N ALA A 60 5.46 -1.34 2.12
CA ALA A 60 6.04 -0.12 1.56
C ALA A 60 6.13 1.01 2.61
N LYS A 61 5.09 1.20 3.44
CA LYS A 61 5.08 2.17 4.56
C LYS A 61 6.25 1.94 5.51
N ASN A 62 6.49 0.68 5.91
CA ASN A 62 7.58 0.35 6.79
C ASN A 62 8.95 0.58 6.12
N CYS A 63 9.08 0.27 4.82
CA CYS A 63 10.31 0.53 4.06
C CYS A 63 10.70 2.01 3.98
N VAL A 64 9.71 2.91 3.89
CA VAL A 64 9.94 4.35 3.81
C VAL A 64 9.83 5.06 5.16
N ALA A 65 9.75 4.33 6.27
CA ALA A 65 9.58 4.93 7.59
C ALA A 65 10.63 6.01 7.88
N HIS A 66 10.20 7.11 8.52
CA HIS A 66 11.11 8.20 8.89
C HIS A 66 12.14 7.73 9.92
N ASP A 67 11.71 6.93 10.90
CA ASP A 67 12.62 6.23 11.80
C ASP A 67 13.29 5.05 11.08
N LEU A 68 14.62 5.06 11.06
CA LEU A 68 15.43 4.03 10.43
C LEU A 68 15.28 2.67 11.12
N ASN A 69 15.03 2.65 12.43
CA ASN A 69 14.88 1.39 13.19
C ASN A 69 13.54 0.71 12.94
N SER A 70 12.56 1.46 12.44
CA SER A 70 11.25 0.93 12.02
C SER A 70 11.30 0.29 10.62
N ARG A 71 12.42 0.44 9.88
CA ARG A 71 12.56 -0.13 8.54
C ARG A 71 12.91 -1.61 8.62
N PRO A 72 12.22 -2.47 7.83
CA PRO A 72 12.50 -3.90 7.82
C PRO A 72 13.87 -4.20 7.19
N THR A 73 14.45 -5.34 7.54
CA THR A 73 15.62 -5.84 6.81
C THR A 73 15.20 -6.33 5.43
N VAL A 74 16.14 -6.41 4.48
CA VAL A 74 15.85 -6.96 3.14
C VAL A 74 15.36 -8.42 3.23
N ALA A 75 15.82 -9.18 4.22
CA ALA A 75 15.35 -10.55 4.45
C ALA A 75 13.86 -10.57 4.85
N ASP A 76 13.44 -9.66 5.73
CA ASP A 76 12.03 -9.52 6.11
C ASP A 76 11.16 -9.10 4.92
N VAL A 77 11.63 -8.12 4.15
CA VAL A 77 10.97 -7.67 2.91
C VAL A 77 10.79 -8.83 1.94
N PHE A 78 11.85 -9.60 1.69
CA PHE A 78 11.81 -10.76 0.80
C PHE A 78 10.81 -11.81 1.27
N MET A 79 10.76 -12.08 2.58
CA MET A 79 9.82 -13.04 3.15
C MET A 79 8.37 -12.59 2.97
N VAL A 80 8.06 -11.32 3.24
CA VAL A 80 6.70 -10.78 3.07
C VAL A 80 6.30 -10.78 1.60
N LEU A 81 7.17 -10.33 0.70
CA LEU A 81 6.91 -10.35 -0.74
C LEU A 81 6.68 -11.76 -1.27
N SER A 82 7.44 -12.75 -0.78
CA SER A 82 7.26 -14.16 -1.16
C SER A 82 5.88 -14.67 -0.78
N LYS A 83 5.40 -14.34 0.43
CA LYS A 83 4.03 -14.67 0.88
C LYS A 83 2.97 -13.99 0.02
N LEU A 84 3.14 -12.70 -0.27
CA LEU A 84 2.22 -11.94 -1.12
C LEU A 84 2.15 -12.52 -2.53
N LEU A 85 3.29 -12.89 -3.10
CA LEU A 85 3.34 -13.52 -4.42
C LEU A 85 2.60 -14.85 -4.41
N SER A 86 2.87 -15.73 -3.44
CA SER A 86 2.14 -16.99 -3.31
C SER A 86 0.63 -16.77 -3.23
N SER A 87 0.17 -15.86 -2.37
CA SER A 87 -1.27 -15.56 -2.25
C SER A 87 -1.87 -14.92 -3.50
N SER A 88 -1.08 -14.17 -4.28
CA SER A 88 -1.56 -13.54 -5.51
C SER A 88 -1.79 -14.53 -6.65
N LEU A 89 -1.10 -15.68 -6.63
CA LEU A 89 -1.27 -16.73 -7.65
C LEU A 89 -2.58 -17.50 -7.47
N ASP A 90 -3.09 -17.55 -6.24
CA ASP A 90 -4.34 -18.23 -5.89
C ASP A 90 -5.57 -17.32 -6.04
N TRP A 91 -5.39 -16.05 -6.42
CA TRP A 91 -6.48 -15.09 -6.49
C TRP A 91 -7.32 -15.27 -7.76
N ASP A 92 -8.63 -15.44 -7.58
CA ASP A 92 -9.64 -15.34 -8.64
C ASP A 92 -10.44 -14.03 -8.46
N PRO A 93 -10.48 -13.14 -9.48
CA PRO A 93 -11.33 -11.94 -9.46
C PRO A 93 -12.81 -12.21 -9.15
N SER A 94 -13.28 -13.45 -9.35
CA SER A 94 -14.66 -13.87 -9.08
C SER A 94 -15.00 -13.96 -7.59
N ASP A 95 -14.01 -14.10 -6.70
CA ASP A 95 -14.24 -14.27 -5.26
C ASP A 95 -14.62 -12.96 -4.53
N ASP A 96 -14.25 -11.80 -5.10
CA ASP A 96 -14.56 -10.48 -4.53
C ASP A 96 -16.08 -10.18 -4.50
N PHE A 97 -16.89 -10.89 -5.29
CA PHE A 97 -18.34 -10.74 -5.31
C PHE A 97 -19.04 -11.43 -4.12
N GLN A 98 -18.36 -12.34 -3.42
CA GLN A 98 -18.99 -13.13 -2.34
C GLN A 98 -18.94 -12.40 -0.99
N HIS A 99 -17.89 -11.63 -0.70
CA HIS A 99 -17.80 -10.81 0.51
C HIS A 99 -18.81 -9.65 0.55
N SER A 100 -19.34 -9.24 -0.61
CA SER A 100 -20.35 -8.19 -0.73
C SER A 100 -21.78 -8.70 -0.52
N ARG A 101 -22.03 -10.01 -0.65
CA ARG A 101 -23.38 -10.61 -0.64
C ARG A 101 -23.81 -11.17 0.71
N SER A 102 -22.92 -11.19 1.71
CA SER A 102 -23.24 -11.79 3.02
C SER A 102 -24.10 -10.93 3.95
N PHE A 103 -24.51 -9.72 3.55
CA PHE A 103 -25.43 -8.86 4.31
C PHE A 103 -26.76 -8.65 3.58
N GLY A 104 -27.39 -9.75 3.15
CA GLY A 104 -28.63 -9.64 2.38
C GLY A 104 -29.37 -10.94 2.17
N ASP A 105 -29.49 -11.79 3.19
CA ASP A 105 -30.68 -12.66 3.26
C ASP A 105 -31.00 -13.01 4.71
N GLY A 106 -32.11 -12.44 5.18
CA GLY A 106 -32.64 -12.58 6.53
C GLY A 106 -34.07 -12.07 6.47
N ARG A 107 -34.92 -12.85 5.81
CA ARG A 107 -36.37 -12.67 5.80
C ARG A 107 -36.99 -13.29 7.05
#